data_AF-A0A1H3EAU8-F1
#
_entry.id   AF-A0A1H3EAU8-F1
#
_cell.length_a   1.000
_cell.length_b   1.000
_cell.length_c   1.000
_cell.angle_alpha   90.00
_cell.angle_beta   90.00
_cell.angle_gamma   90.00
#
_symmetry.space_group_name_H-M   'P 1'
#
loop_
_entity.id
_entity.type
_entity.pdbx_description
1 polymer ?
#
loop_
_entity_poly.entity_id
_entity_poly.type
_entity_poly.pdbx_seq_one_letter_code
_entity_poly.pdbx_strand_id
1 'polypeptide(L)'
;MQPRAMQMTLEDMLSLMMARIDSVAMSEESMKTKFDVLGRALYKKGIITDDDIVDAVREQGKLMKAIGATQNDLTDEEVKAIAENILLWLKGDADTIKKSMEEYEQKLRELTSQENKKPRLDVASPAILSELDKITKGGKPGNKLIL
;
A
#
# COMPACT_ATOMS: atom_id res chain seq x y z
N MET A 1 -5.55 -26.85 38.46
CA MET A 1 -6.23 -26.53 37.19
C MET A 1 -5.16 -26.14 36.19
N GLN A 2 -4.89 -26.97 35.18
CA GLN A 2 -3.94 -26.61 34.12
C GLN A 2 -4.63 -25.63 33.15
N PRO A 3 -3.95 -24.58 32.66
CA PRO A 3 -4.54 -23.69 31.67
C PRO A 3 -4.75 -24.48 30.37
N ARG A 4 -5.99 -24.52 29.85
CA ARG A 4 -6.22 -25.00 28.49
C ARG A 4 -5.41 -24.08 27.57
N ALA A 5 -4.51 -24.65 26.78
CA ALA A 5 -3.95 -23.96 25.63
C ALA A 5 -5.13 -23.49 24.77
N MET A 6 -5.30 -22.18 24.65
CA MET A 6 -6.33 -21.58 23.81
C MET A 6 -6.02 -22.00 22.37
N GLN A 7 -6.77 -22.96 21.84
CA GLN A 7 -6.68 -23.37 20.44
C GLN A 7 -7.37 -22.28 19.63
N MET A 8 -6.59 -21.32 19.12
CA MET A 8 -7.08 -20.25 18.27
C MET A 8 -7.32 -20.80 16.87
N THR A 9 -8.54 -20.65 16.33
CA THR A 9 -8.83 -21.04 14.95
C THR A 9 -8.26 -20.03 13.96
N LEU A 10 -8.18 -20.38 12.68
CA LEU A 10 -7.75 -19.45 11.63
C LEU A 10 -8.70 -18.23 11.55
N GLU A 11 -9.99 -18.42 11.78
CA GLU A 11 -10.99 -17.35 11.79
C GLU A 11 -10.80 -16.41 12.98
N ASP A 12 -10.46 -16.94 14.16
CA ASP A 12 -10.11 -16.13 15.32
C ASP A 12 -8.84 -15.31 15.07
N MET A 13 -7.85 -15.91 14.40
CA MET A 13 -6.61 -15.23 14.02
C MET A 13 -6.86 -14.10 13.01
N LEU A 14 -7.70 -14.36 11.98
CA LEU A 14 -8.11 -13.35 11.00
C LEU A 14 -8.88 -12.21 11.66
N SER A 15 -9.83 -12.54 12.54
CA SER A 15 -10.63 -11.55 13.28
C SER A 15 -9.74 -10.67 14.17
N LEU A 16 -8.76 -11.26 14.86
CA LEU A 16 -7.79 -10.53 15.65
C LEU A 16 -6.89 -9.63 14.78
N MET A 17 -6.46 -10.10 13.61
CA MET A 17 -5.67 -9.30 12.66
C MET A 17 -6.49 -8.11 12.13
N MET A 18 -7.75 -8.32 11.75
CA MET A 18 -8.65 -7.25 11.29
C MET A 18 -8.85 -6.20 12.38
N ALA A 19 -9.17 -6.62 13.61
CA ALA A 19 -9.33 -5.71 14.74
C ALA A 19 -8.06 -4.87 15.01
N ARG A 20 -6.88 -5.47 14.81
CA ARG A 20 -5.61 -4.76 14.95
C ARG A 20 -5.36 -3.78 13.80
N ILE A 21 -5.69 -4.15 12.57
CA ILE A 21 -5.60 -3.26 11.39
C ILE A 21 -6.50 -2.05 11.59
N ASP A 22 -7.76 -2.27 11.99
CA ASP A 22 -8.72 -1.19 12.26
C ASP A 22 -8.21 -0.26 13.36
N SER A 23 -7.68 -0.83 14.46
CA SER A 23 -7.09 -0.05 15.55
C SER A 23 -5.91 0.81 15.09
N VAL A 24 -5.03 0.28 14.23
CA VAL A 24 -3.90 1.03 13.67
C VAL A 24 -4.40 2.15 12.76
N ALA A 25 -5.37 1.86 11.89
CA ALA A 25 -5.96 2.86 10.99
C ALA A 25 -6.61 4.03 11.77
N MET A 26 -7.40 3.72 12.80
CA MET A 26 -8.01 4.75 13.65
C MET A 26 -6.97 5.58 14.41
N SER A 27 -5.90 4.95 14.89
CA SER A 27 -4.79 5.64 15.57
C SER A 27 -4.07 6.59 14.61
N GLU A 28 -3.82 6.16 13.38
CA GLU A 28 -3.21 6.95 12.33
C GLU A 28 -4.08 8.17 11.96
N GLU A 29 -5.38 7.99 11.76
CA GLU A 29 -6.32 9.07 11.46
C GLU A 29 -6.40 10.10 12.60
N SER A 30 -6.45 9.61 13.86
CA SER A 30 -6.42 10.48 15.04
C SER A 30 -5.13 11.30 15.10
N MET A 31 -3.99 10.68 14.77
CA MET A 31 -2.69 11.36 14.77
C MET A 31 -2.62 12.43 13.68
N LYS A 32 -3.00 12.09 12.44
CA LYS A 32 -3.10 13.03 11.31
C LYS A 32 -3.97 14.24 11.67
N THR A 33 -5.16 14.00 12.22
CA THR A 33 -6.07 15.07 12.65
C THR A 33 -5.42 16.02 13.65
N LYS A 34 -4.71 15.49 14.66
CA LYS A 34 -4.01 16.33 15.66
C LYS A 34 -2.90 17.15 15.04
N PHE A 35 -2.11 16.54 14.15
CA PHE A 35 -1.05 17.24 13.40
C PHE A 35 -1.63 18.36 12.54
N ASP A 36 -2.69 18.10 11.78
CA ASP A 36 -3.31 19.09 10.91
C ASP A 36 -3.86 20.27 11.70
N VAL A 37 -4.53 20.02 12.83
CA VAL A 37 -5.07 21.09 13.69
C VAL A 37 -3.95 21.96 14.25
N LEU A 38 -2.90 21.35 14.82
CA LEU A 38 -1.79 22.07 15.42
C LEU A 38 -0.97 22.81 14.35
N GLY A 39 -0.59 22.12 13.27
CA GLY A 39 0.14 22.70 12.16
C GLY A 39 -0.61 23.88 11.55
N ARG A 40 -1.91 23.73 11.31
CA ARG A 40 -2.74 24.84 10.79
C ARG A 40 -2.82 26.01 11.76
N ALA A 41 -2.92 25.75 13.06
CA ALA A 41 -2.93 26.81 14.06
C ALA A 41 -1.62 27.60 14.06
N LEU A 42 -0.48 26.92 13.92
CA LEU A 42 0.85 27.55 13.82
C LEU A 42 1.01 28.32 12.51
N TYR A 43 0.59 27.73 11.39
CA TYR A 43 0.66 28.32 10.05
C TYR A 43 -0.17 29.61 9.97
N LYS A 44 -1.42 29.59 10.46
CA LYS A 44 -2.30 30.77 10.50
C LYS A 44 -1.76 31.91 11.36
N LYS A 45 -0.92 31.60 12.36
CA LYS A 45 -0.24 32.59 13.20
C LYS A 45 1.05 33.11 12.58
N GLY A 46 1.46 32.59 11.42
CA GLY A 46 2.72 32.95 10.76
C GLY A 46 3.96 32.44 11.49
N ILE A 47 3.80 31.46 12.39
CA ILE A 47 4.92 30.85 13.13
C ILE A 47 5.72 29.90 12.23
N ILE A 48 5.02 29.25 11.30
CA ILE A 48 5.60 28.42 10.25
C ILE A 48 5.13 28.95 8.90
N THR A 49 6.00 28.90 7.91
CA THR A 49 5.80 29.42 6.56
C THR A 49 5.92 28.32 5.50
N ASP A 50 5.60 28.63 4.25
CA ASP A 50 5.76 27.69 3.13
C ASP A 50 7.22 27.22 3.01
N ASP A 51 8.18 28.13 3.15
CA ASP A 51 9.62 27.83 3.08
C ASP A 51 10.07 26.92 4.23
N ASP A 52 9.58 27.17 5.45
CA ASP A 52 9.89 26.31 6.61
C ASP A 52 9.46 24.85 6.39
N ILE A 53 8.32 24.64 5.71
CA ILE A 53 7.84 23.29 5.38
C ILE A 53 8.72 22.64 4.31
N VAL A 54 9.11 23.39 3.27
CA VAL A 54 9.99 22.87 2.20
C VAL A 54 11.35 22.47 2.77
N ASP A 55 11.93 23.30 3.63
CA ASP A 55 13.21 23.02 4.27
C ASP A 55 13.11 21.83 5.23
N ALA A 56 12.05 21.75 6.03
CA ALA A 56 11.81 20.62 6.92
C ALA A 56 11.69 19.29 6.15
N VAL A 57 11.01 19.27 5.00
CA VAL A 57 10.91 18.07 4.14
C VAL A 57 12.28 17.67 3.59
N ARG A 58 13.09 18.66 3.15
CA ARG A 58 14.45 18.43 2.67
C ARG A 58 15.35 17.85 3.76
N GLU A 59 15.27 18.40 4.98
CA GLU A 59 16.01 17.92 6.14
C GLU A 59 15.58 16.50 6.53
N GLN A 60 14.28 16.22 6.51
CA GLN A 60 13.75 14.89 6.78
C GLN A 60 14.26 13.87 5.76
N GLY A 61 14.30 14.22 4.47
CA GLY A 61 14.88 13.35 3.43
C GLY A 61 16.36 13.02 3.69
N LYS A 62 17.15 14.02 4.07
CA LYS A 62 18.57 13.82 4.45
C LYS A 62 18.70 12.93 5.69
N LEU A 63 17.83 13.11 6.69
CA LEU A 63 17.80 12.27 7.89
C LEU A 63 17.48 10.81 7.51
N MET A 64 16.48 10.58 6.65
CA MET A 64 16.11 9.24 6.18
C MET A 64 17.28 8.54 5.47
N LYS A 65 18.05 9.29 4.67
CA LYS A 65 19.27 8.77 4.06
C LYS A 65 20.34 8.47 5.10
N ALA A 66 20.54 9.36 6.06
CA ALA A 66 21.55 9.21 7.10
C ALA A 66 21.33 7.97 7.99
N ILE A 67 20.07 7.60 8.25
CA ILE A 67 19.72 6.37 8.99
C ILE A 67 19.65 5.11 8.11
N GLY A 68 19.91 5.24 6.80
CA GLY A 68 19.88 4.13 5.85
C GLY A 68 18.48 3.65 5.45
N ALA A 69 17.43 4.43 5.73
CA ALA A 69 16.07 4.13 5.30
C ALA A 69 15.87 4.35 3.78
N THR A 70 16.66 5.25 3.20
CA THR A 70 16.70 5.53 1.76
C THR A 70 18.14 5.57 1.26
N GLN A 71 18.37 5.22 -0.01
CA GLN A 71 19.72 5.23 -0.60
C GLN A 71 20.09 6.59 -1.20
N ASN A 72 19.10 7.33 -1.72
CA ASN A 72 19.28 8.60 -2.41
C ASN A 72 18.63 9.74 -1.63
N ASP A 73 19.15 10.95 -1.84
CA ASP A 73 18.46 12.16 -1.39
C ASP A 73 17.19 12.37 -2.21
N LEU A 74 16.19 13.01 -1.60
CA LEU A 74 15.03 13.51 -2.33
C LEU A 74 15.48 14.55 -3.36
N THR A 75 14.99 14.43 -4.58
CA THR A 75 15.14 15.46 -5.61
C THR A 75 14.36 16.73 -5.21
N ASP A 76 14.73 17.89 -5.77
CA ASP A 76 14.02 19.14 -5.49
C ASP A 76 12.54 19.07 -5.92
N GLU A 77 12.22 18.31 -6.96
CA GLU A 77 10.85 18.06 -7.42
C GLU A 77 10.06 17.23 -6.40
N GLU A 78 10.65 16.16 -5.86
CA GLU A 78 10.02 15.33 -4.82
C GLU A 78 9.82 16.12 -3.53
N VAL A 79 10.81 16.92 -3.10
CA VAL A 79 10.68 17.79 -1.92
C VAL A 79 9.52 18.75 -2.10
N LYS A 80 9.41 19.42 -3.25
CA LYS A 80 8.32 20.35 -3.54
C LYS A 80 6.97 19.64 -3.55
N ALA A 81 6.86 18.50 -4.22
CA ALA A 81 5.61 17.75 -4.28
C ALA A 81 5.11 17.32 -2.90
N ILE A 82 6.01 16.85 -2.03
CA ILE A 82 5.69 16.49 -0.65
C ILE A 82 5.27 17.73 0.15
N ALA A 83 6.04 18.83 0.05
CA ALA A 83 5.75 20.06 0.77
C ALA A 83 4.42 20.69 0.33
N GLU A 84 4.13 20.73 -0.96
CA GLU A 84 2.85 21.20 -1.52
C GLU A 84 1.68 20.40 -0.99
N ASN A 85 1.81 19.07 -0.90
CA ASN A 85 0.79 18.21 -0.31
C ASN A 85 0.54 18.56 1.16
N ILE A 86 1.59 18.71 1.97
CA ILE A 86 1.47 19.12 3.39
C ILE A 86 0.79 20.49 3.48
N LEU A 87 1.25 21.46 2.69
CA LEU A 87 0.71 22.82 2.66
C LEU A 87 -0.76 22.85 2.27
N LEU A 88 -1.19 21.98 1.35
CA LEU A 88 -2.59 21.85 0.97
C LEU A 88 -3.47 21.51 2.18
N TRP A 89 -3.04 20.54 3.00
CA TRP A 89 -3.73 20.14 4.23
C TRP A 89 -3.66 21.21 5.32
N LEU A 90 -2.52 21.90 5.46
CA LEU A 90 -2.36 23.00 6.42
C LEU A 90 -3.24 24.21 6.08
N LYS A 91 -3.27 24.61 4.80
CA LYS A 91 -4.14 25.68 4.28
C LYS A 91 -5.60 25.25 4.34
N GLY A 92 -5.86 23.96 4.13
CA GLY A 92 -7.17 23.34 4.17
C GLY A 92 -8.07 23.73 3.04
N ASP A 93 -7.50 23.76 1.86
CA ASP A 93 -8.24 23.89 0.62
C ASP A 93 -8.99 22.56 0.37
N ALA A 94 -10.19 22.48 0.92
CA ALA A 94 -11.04 21.29 0.83
C ALA A 94 -11.43 20.96 -0.61
N ASP A 95 -11.55 21.95 -1.48
CA ASP A 95 -11.95 21.76 -2.87
C ASP A 95 -10.82 21.10 -3.66
N THR A 96 -9.59 21.59 -3.50
CA THR A 96 -8.41 20.97 -4.12
C THR A 96 -8.16 19.56 -3.56
N ILE A 97 -8.37 19.34 -2.25
CA ILE A 97 -8.28 18.01 -1.65
C ILE A 97 -9.32 17.05 -2.28
N LYS A 98 -10.59 17.44 -2.35
CA LYS A 98 -11.64 16.62 -2.97
C LYS A 98 -11.30 16.26 -4.41
N LYS A 99 -10.85 17.26 -5.19
CA LYS A 99 -10.44 17.03 -6.57
C LYS A 99 -9.30 16.02 -6.68
N SER A 100 -8.30 16.12 -5.79
CA SER A 100 -7.19 15.15 -5.76
C SER A 100 -7.66 13.73 -5.44
N MET A 101 -8.68 13.57 -4.58
CA MET A 101 -9.29 12.29 -4.26
C MET A 101 -10.06 11.71 -5.45
N GLU A 102 -10.84 12.54 -6.15
CA GLU A 102 -11.57 12.13 -7.36
C GLU A 102 -10.61 11.66 -8.47
N GLU A 103 -9.54 12.41 -8.72
CA GLU A 103 -8.51 12.04 -9.70
C GLU A 103 -7.80 10.73 -9.33
N TYR A 104 -7.54 10.51 -8.04
CA TYR A 104 -6.96 9.27 -7.54
C TYR A 104 -7.91 8.08 -7.70
N GLU A 105 -9.17 8.23 -7.33
CA GLU A 105 -10.20 7.20 -7.52
C GLU A 105 -10.39 6.86 -9.01
N GLN A 106 -10.38 7.88 -9.88
CA GLN A 106 -10.47 7.67 -11.31
C GLN A 106 -9.28 6.84 -11.83
N LYS A 107 -8.05 7.20 -11.43
CA LYS A 107 -6.85 6.40 -11.79
C LYS A 107 -6.95 4.95 -11.30
N LEU A 108 -7.44 4.71 -10.09
CA LEU A 108 -7.66 3.35 -9.58
C LEU A 108 -8.71 2.58 -10.39
N ARG A 109 -9.82 3.23 -10.77
CA ARG A 109 -10.85 2.63 -11.64
C ARG A 109 -10.29 2.32 -13.03
N GLU A 110 -9.44 3.18 -13.57
CA GLU A 110 -8.81 2.96 -14.87
C GLU A 110 -7.81 1.80 -14.81
N LEU A 111 -6.97 1.71 -13.77
CA LEU A 111 -6.03 0.60 -13.58
C LEU A 111 -6.76 -0.74 -13.41
N THR A 112 -7.80 -0.80 -12.58
CA THR A 112 -8.61 -2.01 -12.41
C THR A 112 -9.35 -2.38 -13.70
N SER A 113 -9.83 -1.39 -14.46
CA SER A 113 -10.43 -1.62 -15.78
C SER A 113 -9.41 -2.12 -16.81
N GLN A 114 -8.16 -1.66 -16.75
CA GLN A 114 -7.07 -2.14 -17.59
C GLN A 114 -6.63 -3.56 -17.19
N GLU A 115 -6.59 -3.89 -15.89
CA GLU A 115 -6.34 -5.26 -15.42
C GLU A 115 -7.45 -6.22 -15.86
N ASN A 116 -8.71 -5.79 -15.80
CA ASN A 116 -9.85 -6.57 -16.30
C ASN A 116 -9.85 -6.73 -17.83
N LYS A 117 -9.19 -5.82 -18.57
CA LYS A 117 -9.03 -5.87 -20.03
C LYS A 117 -7.76 -6.59 -20.49
N LYS A 118 -6.75 -6.78 -19.63
CA LYS A 118 -5.64 -7.69 -19.94
C LYS A 118 -6.25 -9.09 -20.12
N PRO A 119 -5.97 -9.82 -21.21
CA PRO A 119 -6.41 -11.20 -21.33
C PRO A 119 -5.92 -11.92 -20.09
N ARG A 120 -6.84 -12.53 -19.33
CA ARG A 120 -6.49 -13.43 -18.24
C ARG A 120 -5.48 -14.41 -18.83
N LEU A 121 -4.24 -14.37 -18.38
CA LEU A 121 -3.34 -15.48 -18.64
C LEU A 121 -4.06 -16.64 -17.93
N ASP A 122 -4.73 -17.52 -18.68
CA ASP A 122 -5.25 -18.78 -18.17
C ASP A 122 -4.02 -19.59 -17.78
N VAL A 123 -3.47 -19.27 -16.62
CA VAL A 123 -2.47 -20.10 -15.96
C VAL A 123 -3.29 -21.31 -15.54
N ALA A 124 -3.27 -22.31 -16.40
CA ALA A 124 -3.92 -23.58 -16.16
C ALA A 124 -3.59 -24.01 -14.73
N SER A 125 -4.62 -24.41 -13.96
CA SER A 125 -4.41 -24.79 -12.57
C SER A 125 -3.30 -25.85 -12.50
N PRO A 126 -2.52 -25.93 -11.40
CA PRO A 126 -1.46 -26.92 -11.26
C PRO A 126 -1.91 -28.36 -11.53
N ALA A 127 -3.22 -28.63 -11.40
CA ALA A 127 -3.85 -29.90 -11.76
C ALA A 127 -3.76 -30.22 -13.28
N ILE A 128 -3.95 -29.22 -14.15
CA ILE A 128 -3.87 -29.39 -15.62
C ILE A 128 -2.42 -29.61 -16.07
N LEU A 129 -1.47 -28.93 -15.44
CA LEU A 129 -0.02 -29.17 -15.68
C LEU A 129 0.39 -30.59 -15.26
N SER A 130 -0.19 -31.11 -14.17
CA SER A 130 0.03 -32.48 -13.70
C SER A 130 -0.57 -33.53 -14.65
N GLU A 131 -1.72 -33.25 -15.28
CA GLU A 131 -2.28 -34.10 -16.32
C GLU A 131 -1.47 -34.10 -17.62
N LEU A 132 -1.00 -32.93 -18.07
CA LEU A 132 -0.11 -32.85 -19.22
C LEU A 132 1.20 -33.60 -18.98
N ASP A 133 1.82 -33.48 -17.80
CA ASP A 133 3.09 -34.17 -17.48
C ASP A 133 2.93 -35.71 -17.51
N LYS A 134 1.77 -36.23 -17.09
CA LYS A 134 1.42 -37.66 -17.19
C LYS A 134 1.24 -38.12 -18.63
N ILE A 135 0.67 -37.28 -19.48
CA ILE A 135 0.47 -37.59 -20.92
C ILE A 135 1.81 -37.50 -21.67
N THR A 136 2.66 -36.53 -21.35
CA THR A 136 3.97 -36.35 -22.02
C THR A 136 5.04 -37.36 -21.59
N LYS A 137 4.96 -37.93 -20.39
CA LYS A 137 5.91 -38.95 -19.89
C LYS A 137 5.45 -40.40 -20.10
N GLY A 138 4.31 -40.64 -20.74
CA GLY A 138 3.66 -41.96 -20.85
C GLY A 138 3.83 -42.72 -22.19
N GLY A 139 4.89 -42.47 -22.96
CA GLY A 139 5.11 -43.09 -24.28
C GLY A 139 5.73 -44.50 -24.25
N LYS A 140 4.87 -45.55 -24.14
CA LYS A 140 5.03 -46.99 -24.52
C LYS A 140 6.09 -47.90 -23.84
N PRO A 141 5.62 -49.07 -23.38
CA PRO A 141 6.11 -50.38 -23.83
C PRO A 141 4.94 -51.17 -24.44
N GLY A 142 5.00 -51.66 -25.68
CA GLY A 142 5.76 -52.86 -26.05
C GLY A 142 4.79 -54.02 -26.28
N ASN A 143 4.43 -54.26 -27.55
CA ASN A 143 3.63 -55.40 -28.01
C ASN A 143 4.15 -56.75 -27.46
N LYS A 144 3.24 -57.62 -26.99
CA LYS A 144 3.37 -59.06 -27.13
C LYS A 144 2.12 -59.62 -27.81
N LEU A 145 2.34 -60.24 -28.96
CA LEU A 145 1.39 -61.04 -29.73
C LEU A 145 0.72 -62.10 -28.86
N ILE A 146 -0.57 -62.34 -29.11
CA ILE A 146 -1.17 -63.66 -29.02
C ILE A 146 -1.48 -64.07 -30.47
N LEU A 147 -0.88 -65.21 -30.88
CA LEU A 147 -0.98 -65.97 -32.13
C LEU A 147 -0.41 -65.34 -33.41
#